data_AF-A0A1G2ZY11-F1
#
_entry.id   AF-A0A1G2ZY11-F1
#
_cell.length_a   1.000
_cell.length_b   1.000
_cell.length_c   1.000
_cell.angle_alpha   90.00
_cell.angle_beta   90.00
_cell.angle_gamma   90.00
#
_symmetry.space_group_name_H-M   'P 1'
#
loop_
_entity.id
_entity.type
_entity.pdbx_description
1 polymer ?
#
loop_
_entity_poly.entity_id
_entity_poly.type
_entity_poly.pdbx_seq_one_letter_code
_entity_poly.pdbx_strand_id
1 'polypeptide(L)'
;MTEQQYLDCIKSMIPDEGDVPLEALRLLEDALREHPTSERLWITRGHLIQLSVEGPYELEDALASYHEALRMNPHSIEVHQEIGHYYDAVMNDEQKAREWFSKAEELKRGR
;
A
#
# COMPACT_ATOMS: atom_id res chain seq x y z
N MET A 1 -2.29 6.03 -18.95
CA MET A 1 -1.73 7.33 -18.45
C MET A 1 -0.34 7.09 -17.89
N THR A 2 0.46 8.11 -17.55
CA THR A 2 1.70 7.84 -16.78
C THR A 2 1.34 7.36 -15.38
N GLU A 3 2.23 6.61 -14.72
CA GLU A 3 2.07 6.19 -13.33
C GLU A 3 1.70 7.38 -12.42
N GLN A 4 2.45 8.49 -12.55
CA GLN A 4 2.19 9.69 -11.74
C GLN A 4 0.81 10.30 -11.99
N GLN A 5 0.35 10.32 -13.26
CA GLN A 5 -0.99 10.80 -13.58
C GLN A 5 -2.08 9.94 -12.94
N TYR A 6 -1.89 8.61 -12.89
CA TYR A 6 -2.83 7.74 -12.18
C TYR A 6 -2.87 8.06 -10.69
N LEU A 7 -1.70 8.14 -10.04
CA LEU A 7 -1.60 8.44 -8.62
C LEU A 7 -2.23 9.78 -8.26
N ASP A 8 -2.00 10.82 -9.06
CA ASP A 8 -2.57 12.15 -8.83
C ASP A 8 -4.10 12.12 -8.97
N CYS A 9 -4.63 11.43 -9.99
CA CYS A 9 -6.07 11.26 -10.17
C CYS A 9 -6.69 10.47 -9.01
N ILE A 10 -6.10 9.34 -8.63
CA ILE A 10 -6.57 8.51 -7.51
C ILE A 10 -6.60 9.34 -6.23
N LYS A 11 -5.51 10.05 -5.92
CA LYS A 11 -5.43 10.92 -4.75
C LYS A 11 -6.51 11.99 -4.74
N SER A 12 -6.84 12.57 -5.90
CA SER A 12 -7.90 13.59 -6.00
C SER A 12 -9.32 13.04 -5.79
N MET A 13 -9.51 11.73 -5.92
CA MET A 13 -10.81 11.06 -5.71
C MET A 13 -11.05 10.70 -4.24
N ILE A 14 -9.98 10.55 -3.45
CA ILE A 14 -10.09 10.18 -2.04
C ILE A 14 -10.61 11.38 -1.25
N PRO A 15 -11.78 11.28 -0.59
CA PRO A 15 -12.30 12.36 0.23
C PRO A 15 -11.51 12.48 1.54
N ASP A 16 -11.52 13.68 2.14
CA ASP A 16 -10.93 13.89 3.47
C ASP A 16 -11.69 13.11 4.56
N GLU A 17 -13.00 12.93 4.37
CA GLU A 17 -13.90 12.17 5.24
C GLU A 17 -14.78 11.24 4.40
N GLY A 18 -14.89 9.98 4.80
CA GLY A 18 -15.72 8.97 4.12
C GLY A 18 -14.92 7.78 3.61
N ASP A 19 -15.62 6.87 2.94
CA ASP A 19 -15.04 5.65 2.39
C ASP A 19 -14.32 5.91 1.06
N VAL A 20 -13.39 5.02 0.70
CA VAL A 20 -12.67 5.05 -0.58
C VAL A 20 -13.66 4.77 -1.72
N PRO A 21 -13.80 5.67 -2.71
CA PRO A 21 -14.70 5.43 -3.84
C PRO A 21 -14.27 4.21 -4.66
N LEU A 22 -15.25 3.41 -5.10
CA LEU A 22 -14.99 2.25 -5.97
C LEU A 22 -14.31 2.67 -7.28
N GLU A 23 -14.58 3.88 -7.76
CA GLU A 23 -13.91 4.46 -8.92
C GLU A 23 -12.40 4.60 -8.71
N ALA A 24 -11.95 4.97 -7.51
CA ALA A 24 -10.52 5.09 -7.18
C ALA A 24 -9.84 3.71 -7.22
N LEU A 25 -10.48 2.69 -6.65
CA LEU A 25 -10.00 1.31 -6.71
C LEU A 25 -9.96 0.78 -8.15
N ARG A 26 -10.98 1.06 -8.96
CA ARG A 26 -11.00 0.66 -10.37
C ARG A 26 -9.88 1.33 -11.16
N LEU A 27 -9.67 2.64 -10.96
CA LEU A 27 -8.62 3.38 -11.63
C LEU A 27 -7.23 2.85 -11.24
N LEU A 28 -7.05 2.47 -9.99
CA LEU A 28 -5.83 1.84 -9.50
C LEU A 28 -5.58 0.47 -10.15
N GLU A 29 -6.62 -0.37 -10.31
CA GLU A 29 -6.48 -1.65 -11.02
C GLU A 29 -6.09 -1.46 -12.49
N ASP A 30 -6.64 -0.43 -13.16
CA ASP A 30 -6.23 -0.07 -14.51
C ASP A 30 -4.77 0.41 -14.54
N ALA A 31 -4.35 1.21 -13.55
CA ALA A 31 -2.96 1.65 -13.41
C ALA A 31 -2.00 0.47 -13.24
N LEU A 32 -2.35 -0.52 -12.42
CA LEU A 32 -1.56 -1.73 -12.20
C LEU A 32 -1.49 -2.64 -13.44
N ARG A 33 -2.52 -2.64 -14.29
CA ARG A 33 -2.46 -3.34 -15.59
C ARG A 33 -1.49 -2.68 -16.56
N GLU A 34 -1.43 -1.35 -16.58
CA GLU A 34 -0.50 -0.59 -17.42
C GLU A 34 0.93 -0.60 -16.87
N HIS A 35 1.09 -0.56 -15.54
CA HIS A 35 2.36 -0.45 -14.83
C HIS A 35 2.51 -1.54 -13.75
N PRO A 36 2.56 -2.83 -14.13
CA PRO A 36 2.48 -3.96 -13.18
C PRO A 36 3.69 -4.07 -12.25
N THR A 37 4.81 -3.44 -12.61
CA THR A 37 6.04 -3.45 -11.82
C THR A 37 6.21 -2.20 -10.95
N SER A 38 5.16 -1.38 -10.82
CA SER A 38 5.19 -0.17 -10.02
C SER A 38 5.06 -0.49 -8.54
N GLU A 39 6.16 -0.34 -7.81
CA GLU A 39 6.17 -0.41 -6.34
C GLU A 39 5.13 0.54 -5.73
N ARG A 40 5.07 1.78 -6.23
CA ARG A 40 4.20 2.82 -5.68
C ARG A 40 2.72 2.47 -5.83
N LEU A 41 2.32 1.92 -6.98
CA LEU A 41 0.93 1.52 -7.19
C LEU A 41 0.55 0.34 -6.29
N TRP A 42 1.48 -0.60 -6.05
CA TRP A 42 1.25 -1.69 -5.09
C TRP A 42 1.12 -1.19 -3.64
N ILE A 43 1.94 -0.22 -3.22
CA ILE A 43 1.78 0.47 -1.91
C ILE A 43 0.41 1.15 -1.84
N THR A 44 0.07 1.93 -2.87
CA THR A 44 -1.20 2.67 -2.94
C THR A 44 -2.39 1.72 -2.85
N ARG A 45 -2.30 0.54 -3.48
CA ARG A 45 -3.34 -0.50 -3.37
C ARG A 45 -3.54 -0.97 -1.95
N GLY A 46 -2.45 -1.28 -1.24
CA GLY A 46 -2.55 -1.66 0.16
C GLY A 46 -3.22 -0.59 1.02
N HIS A 47 -2.82 0.67 0.84
CA HIS A 47 -3.42 1.81 1.56
C HIS A 47 -4.91 1.95 1.30
N LEU A 48 -5.33 1.92 0.02
CA LEU A 48 -6.73 2.07 -0.32
C LEU A 48 -7.59 0.93 0.22
N ILE A 49 -7.06 -0.30 0.24
CA ILE A 49 -7.78 -1.45 0.81
C ILE A 49 -7.94 -1.27 2.32
N GLN A 50 -6.91 -0.83 3.04
CA GLN A 50 -7.02 -0.61 4.50
C GLN A 50 -7.94 0.54 4.87
N LEU A 51 -8.03 1.57 4.02
CA LEU A 51 -8.93 2.71 4.21
C LEU A 51 -10.36 2.41 3.75
N SER A 52 -10.56 1.36 2.97
CA SER A 52 -11.88 1.01 2.44
C SER A 52 -12.66 0.14 3.41
N VAL A 53 -13.92 0.52 3.66
CA VAL A 53 -14.83 -0.23 4.54
C VAL A 53 -15.78 -1.11 3.74
N GLU A 54 -16.33 -0.60 2.63
CA GLU A 54 -17.30 -1.32 1.79
C GLU A 54 -16.71 -1.78 0.44
N GLY A 55 -15.38 -1.81 0.34
CA GLY A 55 -14.66 -2.23 -0.85
C GLY A 55 -14.81 -3.74 -1.15
N PRO A 56 -14.46 -4.17 -2.38
CA PRO A 56 -14.53 -5.57 -2.79
C PRO A 56 -13.34 -6.40 -2.28
N TYR A 57 -12.46 -5.82 -1.47
CA TYR A 57 -11.20 -6.41 -1.03
C TYR A 57 -11.19 -6.59 0.48
N GLU A 58 -10.56 -7.67 0.92
CA GLU A 58 -10.38 -7.94 2.35
C GLU A 58 -9.06 -7.32 2.83
N LEU A 59 -8.91 -7.13 4.14
CA LEU A 59 -7.69 -6.54 4.71
C LEU A 59 -6.44 -7.35 4.37
N GLU A 60 -6.55 -8.68 4.23
CA GLU A 60 -5.45 -9.55 3.80
C GLU A 60 -4.93 -9.20 2.40
N ASP A 61 -5.78 -8.68 1.51
CA ASP A 61 -5.37 -8.22 0.18
C ASP A 61 -4.47 -6.98 0.26
N ALA A 62 -4.58 -6.19 1.33
CA ALA A 62 -3.66 -5.08 1.57
C ALA A 62 -2.24 -5.59 1.86
N LEU A 63 -2.11 -6.58 2.74
CA LEU A 63 -0.83 -7.20 3.05
C LEU A 63 -0.23 -7.88 1.80
N ALA A 64 -1.06 -8.55 1.00
CA ALA A 64 -0.62 -9.11 -0.28
C ALA A 64 -0.06 -8.02 -1.21
N SER A 65 -0.72 -6.86 -1.27
CA SER A 65 -0.27 -5.72 -2.08
C SER A 65 1.09 -5.19 -1.63
N TYR A 66 1.31 -5.04 -0.32
CA TYR A 66 2.61 -4.64 0.19
C TYR A 66 3.70 -5.68 -0.07
N HIS A 67 3.36 -6.97 -0.06
CA HIS A 67 4.31 -8.00 -0.46
C HIS A 67 4.65 -7.94 -1.96
N GLU A 68 3.71 -7.59 -2.84
CA GLU A 68 4.03 -7.30 -4.25
C GLU A 68 4.96 -6.09 -4.38
N ALA A 69 4.69 -5.00 -3.65
CA ALA A 69 5.58 -3.84 -3.62
C ALA A 69 7.00 -4.22 -3.16
N LEU A 70 7.10 -5.08 -2.14
CA LEU A 70 8.39 -5.58 -1.62
C LEU A 70 9.14 -6.43 -2.67
N ARG A 71 8.43 -7.16 -3.53
CA ARG A 71 9.07 -7.90 -4.64
C ARG A 71 9.65 -6.95 -5.69
N MET A 72 9.00 -5.81 -5.92
CA MET A 72 9.50 -4.79 -6.84
C MET A 72 10.73 -4.09 -6.27
N ASN A 73 10.69 -3.77 -4.96
CA ASN A 73 11.79 -3.13 -4.25
C ASN A 73 12.01 -3.73 -2.85
N PRO A 74 12.90 -4.74 -2.73
CA PRO A 74 13.20 -5.38 -1.45
C PRO A 74 13.88 -4.48 -0.42
N HIS A 75 14.36 -3.30 -0.83
CA HIS A 75 15.05 -2.33 0.03
C HIS A 75 14.22 -1.07 0.27
N SER A 76 12.92 -1.12 -0.01
CA SER A 76 12.02 -0.01 0.24
C SER A 76 11.75 0.16 1.72
N ILE A 77 12.21 1.28 2.28
CA ILE A 77 11.93 1.64 3.66
C ILE A 77 10.41 1.81 3.86
N GLU A 78 9.75 2.46 2.90
CA GLU A 78 8.30 2.72 2.92
C GLU A 78 7.51 1.40 3.00
N VAL A 79 7.79 0.42 2.13
CA VAL A 79 7.08 -0.87 2.16
C VAL A 79 7.25 -1.61 3.49
N HIS A 80 8.45 -1.56 4.10
CA HIS A 80 8.66 -2.18 5.40
C HIS A 80 7.86 -1.48 6.51
N GLN A 81 7.73 -0.16 6.44
CA GLN A 81 6.89 0.59 7.36
C GLN A 81 5.42 0.23 7.17
N GLU A 82 4.93 0.17 5.92
CA GLU A 82 3.53 -0.16 5.65
C GLU A 82 3.13 -1.57 6.11
N ILE A 83 4.00 -2.56 5.92
CA ILE A 83 3.76 -3.91 6.47
C ILE A 83 3.76 -3.86 8.00
N GLY A 84 4.65 -3.08 8.62
CA GLY A 84 4.66 -2.86 10.07
C GLY A 84 3.36 -2.25 10.58
N HIS A 85 2.87 -1.20 9.92
CA HIS A 85 1.59 -0.55 10.22
C HIS A 85 0.41 -1.51 10.05
N TYR A 86 0.42 -2.36 9.02
CA TYR A 86 -0.58 -3.41 8.85
C TYR A 86 -0.60 -4.36 10.05
N TYR A 87 0.55 -4.90 10.47
CA TYR A 87 0.57 -5.82 11.61
C TYR A 87 0.14 -5.16 12.91
N ASP A 88 0.46 -3.88 13.11
CA ASP A 88 0.07 -3.13 14.30
C ASP A 88 -1.44 -2.83 14.32
N ALA A 89 -1.95 -2.18 13.27
CA ALA A 89 -3.30 -1.64 13.25
C ALA A 89 -4.37 -2.66 12.87
N VAL A 90 -4.05 -3.63 12.01
CA VAL A 90 -5.02 -4.63 11.49
C VAL A 90 -4.93 -5.93 12.28
N MET A 91 -3.72 -6.47 12.44
CA MET A 91 -3.55 -7.79 13.07
C MET A 91 -3.39 -7.70 14.60
N ASN A 92 -3.16 -6.50 15.15
CA ASN A 92 -2.81 -6.29 16.55
C ASN A 92 -1.63 -7.18 17.00
N ASP A 93 -0.68 -7.41 16.09
CA ASP A 93 0.53 -8.20 16.28
C ASP A 93 1.73 -7.25 16.42
N GLU A 94 1.86 -6.66 17.60
CA GLU A 94 2.89 -5.69 17.94
C GLU A 94 4.31 -6.29 17.78
N GLN A 95 4.46 -7.60 17.96
CA GLN A 95 5.75 -8.27 17.78
C GLN A 95 6.17 -8.23 16.31
N LYS A 96 5.32 -8.67 15.39
CA LYS A 96 5.64 -8.59 13.96
C LYS A 96 5.77 -7.16 13.48
N ALA A 97 4.94 -6.24 13.97
CA ALA A 97 5.06 -4.83 13.64
C ALA A 97 6.47 -4.31 13.97
N ARG A 98 6.97 -4.56 15.18
CA ARG A 98 8.34 -4.18 15.59
C ARG A 98 9.43 -4.82 14.72
N GLU A 99 9.28 -6.08 14.32
CA GLU A 99 10.24 -6.73 13.41
C GLU A 99 10.32 -6.01 12.06
N TRP A 100 9.18 -5.64 11.47
CA TRP A 100 9.13 -4.90 10.21
C TRP A 100 9.65 -3.47 10.33
N PHE A 101 9.31 -2.77 11.41
CA PHE A 101 9.88 -1.45 11.69
C PHE A 101 11.38 -1.50 11.92
N SER A 102 11.91 -2.55 12.57
CA SER A 102 13.36 -2.73 12.74
C SER A 102 14.07 -2.85 11.40
N LYS A 103 13.51 -3.64 10.46
CA LYS A 103 14.07 -3.76 9.10
C LYS A 103 14.09 -2.41 8.37
N ALA A 104 13.02 -1.61 8.48
CA ALA A 104 12.97 -0.27 7.89
C ALA A 104 14.08 0.63 8.45
N GLU A 105 14.29 0.59 9.77
CA GLU A 105 15.35 1.34 10.46
C GLU A 105 16.77 0.87 10.10
N GLU A 106 16.97 -0.44 9.94
CA GLU A 106 18.23 -1.00 9.47
C GLU A 106 18.58 -0.54 8.06
N LEU A 107 17.61 -0.57 7.14
CA LEU A 107 17.77 -0.07 5.77
C LEU A 107 18.09 1.43 5.73
N LYS A 108 17.49 2.21 6.64
CA LYS A 108 17.76 3.64 6.78
C LYS A 108 19.18 3.92 7.29
N ARG A 109 19.68 3.12 8.25
CA ARG A 109 21.05 3.25 8.80
C ARG A 109 22.13 2.78 7.83
N GLY A 110 21.80 1.86 6.92
CA GLY A 110 22.70 1.33 5.90
C GLY A 110 22.82 2.17 4.62
N ARG A 111 22.12 3.31 4.53
CA ARG A 111 22.10 4.22 3.36
C ARG A 111 23.07 5.39 3.49
#